data_AF-A0A9D8YTT9-F1
#
_entry.id   AF-A0A9D8YTT9-F1
#
_cell.length_a   1.000
_cell.length_b   1.000
_cell.length_c   1.000
_cell.angle_alpha   90.00
_cell.angle_beta   90.00
_cell.angle_gamma   90.00
#
_symmetry.space_group_name_H-M   'P 1'
#
loop_
_entity.id
_entity.type
_entity.pdbx_description
1 polymer ?
#
loop_
_entity_poly.entity_id
_entity_poly.type
_entity_poly.pdbx_seq_one_letter_code
_entity_poly.pdbx_strand_id
1 'polypeptide(L)'
;MRSLAKELIPHAPKLGLYVAPHIPTDKLDNAIKDYAPDVQIPEVLALYDGTLLGSAKDGVVFCKERLVFQNTDLQAPQEIRYDDIVRVNARKKLLRGTKVYLDVNRGRATTEVVIDFSARDGAAEHVASFLGEAMLKDVDFGREQADPAPPGRQDPTTDRHAVEDALDRLQKAGNLTREDKYRMLEALDQRA
;
A
#
# COMPACT_ATOMS: atom_id res chain seq x y z
N MET A 1 -2.72 9.24 6.27
CA MET A 1 -2.14 9.19 4.91
C MET A 1 -1.49 10.49 4.49
N ARG A 2 -2.19 11.65 4.51
CA ARG A 2 -1.58 12.92 4.08
C ARG A 2 -0.28 13.28 4.83
N SER A 3 -0.25 13.13 6.15
CA SER A 3 0.97 13.39 6.95
C SER A 3 2.09 12.43 6.58
N LEU A 4 1.77 11.14 6.45
CA LEU A 4 2.72 10.10 6.04
C LEU A 4 3.36 10.40 4.67
N ALA A 5 2.54 10.78 3.69
CA ALA A 5 3.04 11.16 2.37
C ALA A 5 3.97 12.39 2.45
N LYS A 6 3.64 13.40 3.25
CA LYS A 6 4.50 14.58 3.45
C LYS A 6 5.83 14.26 4.16
N GLU A 7 5.83 13.26 5.03
CA GLU A 7 6.99 12.85 5.80
C GLU A 7 7.95 11.99 4.97
N LEU A 8 7.41 11.03 4.21
CA LEU A 8 8.22 10.00 3.54
C LEU A 8 8.48 10.29 2.06
N ILE A 9 7.60 11.04 1.40
CA ILE A 9 7.81 11.47 0.02
C ILE A 9 8.31 12.92 0.08
N PRO A 10 9.58 13.19 -0.31
CA PRO A 10 10.07 14.55 -0.36
C PRO A 10 9.46 15.29 -1.55
N HIS A 11 9.21 16.59 -1.39
CA HIS A 11 9.03 17.47 -2.53
C HIS A 11 10.39 17.69 -3.22
N ALA A 12 10.70 16.85 -4.21
CA ALA A 12 11.99 16.82 -4.89
C ALA A 12 11.80 16.75 -6.42
N PRO A 13 11.56 17.89 -7.09
CA PRO A 13 11.35 17.94 -8.54
C PRO A 13 12.48 17.30 -9.37
N LYS A 14 13.73 17.30 -8.87
CA LYS A 14 14.86 16.63 -9.52
C LYS A 14 14.70 15.12 -9.61
N LEU A 15 14.00 14.53 -8.64
CA LEU A 15 13.65 13.11 -8.58
C LEU A 15 12.28 12.82 -9.22
N GLY A 16 11.63 13.82 -9.83
CA GLY A 16 10.27 13.69 -10.35
C GLY A 16 9.20 13.60 -9.25
N LEU A 17 9.54 13.86 -7.98
CA LEU A 17 8.60 13.78 -6.86
C LEU A 17 8.02 15.16 -6.52
N TYR A 18 6.70 15.23 -6.48
CA TYR A 18 5.92 16.42 -6.12
C TYR A 18 4.90 16.05 -5.04
N VAL A 19 4.64 16.96 -4.10
CA VAL A 19 3.81 16.68 -2.92
C VAL A 19 2.85 17.85 -2.73
N ALA A 20 1.59 17.56 -2.44
CA ALA A 20 0.56 18.57 -2.23
C ALA A 20 0.91 19.47 -1.01
N PRO A 21 0.72 20.80 -1.11
CA PRO A 21 0.03 21.53 -2.19
C PRO A 21 0.94 21.98 -3.36
N HIS A 22 2.21 21.57 -3.38
CA HIS A 22 3.23 22.06 -4.31
C HIS A 22 3.34 21.25 -5.61
N ILE A 23 2.25 20.61 -6.06
CA ILE A 23 2.23 19.87 -7.32
C ILE A 23 1.96 20.87 -8.46
N PRO A 24 2.80 20.96 -9.50
CA PRO A 24 2.50 21.79 -10.66
C PRO A 24 1.18 21.38 -11.32
N THR A 25 0.30 22.35 -11.55
CA THR A 25 -1.05 22.10 -12.07
C THR A 25 -1.03 21.39 -13.42
N ASP A 26 -0.15 21.80 -14.32
CA ASP A 26 0.03 21.20 -15.65
C ASP A 26 0.39 19.71 -15.59
N LYS A 27 1.27 19.33 -14.66
CA LYS A 27 1.64 17.92 -14.44
C LYS A 27 0.50 17.10 -13.86
N LEU A 28 -0.22 17.67 -12.89
CA LEU A 28 -1.36 16.99 -12.28
C LEU A 28 -2.49 16.79 -13.30
N ASP A 29 -2.78 17.81 -14.10
CA ASP A 29 -3.78 17.76 -15.17
C ASP A 29 -3.41 16.71 -16.22
N ASN A 30 -2.13 16.63 -16.61
CA ASN A 30 -1.66 15.59 -17.52
C ASN A 30 -1.83 14.19 -16.94
N ALA A 31 -1.45 13.97 -15.68
CA ALA A 31 -1.59 12.67 -15.04
C ALA A 31 -3.05 12.22 -14.91
N ILE A 32 -3.94 13.13 -14.48
CA ILE A 32 -5.39 12.86 -14.39
C ILE A 32 -5.96 12.55 -15.77
N LYS A 33 -5.63 13.36 -16.78
CA LYS A 33 -6.14 13.17 -18.14
C LYS A 33 -5.66 11.87 -18.78
N ASP A 34 -4.39 11.52 -18.61
CA ASP A 34 -3.77 10.44 -19.39
C ASP A 34 -3.94 9.07 -18.73
N TYR A 35 -3.86 8.96 -17.40
CA TYR A 35 -3.91 7.66 -16.73
C TYR A 35 -4.70 7.59 -15.41
N ALA A 36 -5.22 8.71 -14.90
CA ALA A 36 -5.95 8.75 -13.64
C ALA A 36 -7.28 9.55 -13.73
N PRO A 37 -8.16 9.28 -14.72
CA PRO A 37 -9.33 10.12 -15.02
C PRO A 37 -10.35 10.18 -13.89
N ASP A 38 -10.42 9.15 -13.06
CA ASP A 38 -11.34 9.07 -11.92
C ASP A 38 -10.78 9.75 -10.65
N VAL A 39 -9.51 10.18 -10.66
CA VAL A 39 -8.88 10.84 -9.50
C VAL A 39 -9.36 12.27 -9.33
N GLN A 40 -9.75 12.62 -8.11
CA GLN A 40 -10.12 13.99 -7.74
C GLN A 40 -8.93 14.75 -7.13
N ILE A 41 -8.68 15.99 -7.54
CA ILE A 41 -7.55 16.80 -7.02
C ILE A 41 -7.45 16.81 -5.47
N PRO A 42 -8.56 16.92 -4.69
CA PRO A 42 -8.48 16.93 -3.22
C PRO A 42 -8.01 15.63 -2.56
N GLU A 43 -8.09 14.48 -3.25
CA GLU A 43 -7.54 13.21 -2.74
C GLU A 43 -6.06 13.03 -3.04
N VAL A 44 -5.49 13.82 -3.95
CA VAL A 44 -4.08 13.72 -4.33
C VAL A 44 -3.18 14.18 -3.17
N LEU A 45 -2.19 13.34 -2.89
CA LEU A 45 -1.18 13.55 -1.85
C LEU A 45 0.18 13.88 -2.47
N ALA A 46 0.57 13.12 -3.50
CA ALA A 46 1.82 13.28 -4.20
C ALA A 46 1.71 12.78 -5.65
N LEU A 47 2.66 13.19 -6.47
CA LEU A 47 2.83 12.79 -7.86
C LEU A 47 4.30 12.40 -8.08
N TYR A 48 4.52 11.23 -8.67
CA TYR A 48 5.78 10.88 -9.29
C TYR A 48 5.63 11.02 -10.81
N ASP A 49 6.49 11.82 -11.42
CA ASP A 49 6.62 11.98 -12.86
C ASP A 49 7.69 11.01 -13.38
N GLY A 50 7.24 9.94 -14.05
CA GLY A 50 8.10 8.92 -14.64
C GLY A 50 8.71 9.31 -15.99
N THR A 51 8.30 10.44 -16.55
CA THR A 51 8.63 10.78 -17.94
C THR A 51 10.04 11.38 -18.02
N LEU A 52 10.76 11.04 -19.09
CA LEU A 52 12.10 11.60 -19.33
C LEU A 52 12.07 13.11 -19.57
N LEU A 53 11.04 13.59 -20.27
CA LEU A 53 10.87 15.01 -20.60
C LEU A 53 10.07 15.80 -19.54
N GLY A 54 9.58 15.14 -18.48
CA GLY A 54 8.87 15.80 -17.40
C GLY A 54 7.44 16.25 -17.76
N SER A 55 6.72 15.51 -18.58
CA SER A 55 5.31 15.77 -18.90
C SER A 55 4.33 15.18 -17.89
N ALA A 56 4.76 14.26 -17.01
CA ALA A 56 3.92 13.52 -16.05
C ALA A 56 2.78 12.70 -16.67
N LYS A 57 2.93 12.33 -17.95
CA LYS A 57 1.98 11.48 -18.68
C LYS A 57 2.11 9.99 -18.36
N ASP A 58 3.21 9.61 -17.72
CA ASP A 58 3.40 8.34 -17.03
C ASP A 58 4.00 8.62 -15.65
N GLY A 59 3.93 7.63 -14.76
CA GLY A 59 4.35 7.75 -13.37
C GLY A 59 3.28 7.25 -12.39
N VAL A 60 3.17 7.90 -11.22
CA VAL A 60 2.30 7.48 -10.12
C VAL A 60 1.58 8.69 -9.52
N VAL A 61 0.26 8.62 -9.38
CA VAL A 61 -0.53 9.50 -8.52
C VAL A 61 -0.83 8.79 -7.21
N PHE A 62 -0.37 9.37 -6.10
CA PHE A 62 -0.64 8.86 -4.75
C PHE A 62 -1.88 9.57 -4.19
N CYS A 63 -2.95 8.83 -3.93
CA CYS A 63 -4.18 9.32 -3.34
C CYS A 63 -4.28 8.92 -1.86
N LYS A 64 -5.38 9.29 -1.19
CA LYS A 64 -5.61 8.99 0.24
C LYS A 64 -5.71 7.50 0.56
N GLU A 65 -6.30 6.70 -0.33
CA GLU A 65 -6.64 5.28 -0.09
C GLU A 65 -5.96 4.32 -1.07
N ARG A 66 -5.43 4.87 -2.16
CA ARG A 66 -4.92 4.11 -3.31
C ARG A 66 -3.84 4.88 -4.03
N LEU A 67 -3.12 4.18 -4.90
CA LEU A 67 -2.27 4.77 -5.92
C LEU A 67 -2.77 4.36 -7.31
N VAL A 68 -2.65 5.27 -8.27
CA VAL A 68 -2.87 4.99 -9.69
C VAL A 68 -1.55 5.20 -10.41
N PHE A 69 -1.15 4.27 -11.25
CA PHE A 69 0.11 4.37 -11.97
C PHE A 69 0.03 3.83 -13.38
N GLN A 70 0.94 4.32 -14.21
CA GLN A 70 1.19 3.84 -15.55
C GLN A 70 2.69 3.95 -15.78
N ASN A 71 3.37 2.85 -16.14
CA ASN A 71 4.83 2.88 -16.36
C ASN A 71 5.19 3.52 -17.71
N THR A 72 4.30 3.39 -18.70
CA THR A 72 4.45 3.89 -20.07
C THR A 72 3.07 4.11 -20.67
N ASP A 73 2.92 5.08 -21.57
CA ASP A 73 1.70 5.34 -22.34
C ASP A 73 1.18 4.14 -23.19
N LEU A 74 2.02 3.13 -23.40
CA LEU A 74 1.66 1.87 -24.10
C LEU A 74 0.98 0.82 -23.20
N GLN A 75 0.90 1.04 -21.90
CA GLN A 75 0.33 0.09 -20.93
C GLN A 75 -0.97 0.64 -20.35
N ALA A 76 -1.92 -0.24 -20.03
CA ALA A 76 -3.12 0.17 -19.32
C ALA A 76 -2.73 0.70 -17.91
N PRO A 77 -3.34 1.81 -17.46
CA PRO A 77 -3.19 2.27 -16.09
C PRO A 77 -3.62 1.19 -15.09
N GLN A 78 -3.01 1.19 -13.92
CA GLN A 78 -3.32 0.28 -12.84
C GLN A 78 -3.62 1.06 -11.57
N GLU A 79 -4.59 0.56 -10.81
CA GLU A 79 -4.96 1.07 -9.50
C GLU A 79 -4.69 0.01 -8.44
N ILE A 80 -4.15 0.45 -7.30
CA ILE A 80 -3.85 -0.40 -6.15
C ILE A 80 -4.30 0.34 -4.88
N ARG A 81 -5.20 -0.25 -4.10
CA ARG A 81 -5.49 0.22 -2.73
C ARG A 81 -4.31 -0.13 -1.83
N TYR A 82 -4.02 0.73 -0.86
CA TYR A 82 -2.90 0.46 0.06
C TYR A 82 -3.12 -0.84 0.87
N ASP A 83 -4.37 -1.14 1.23
CA ASP A 83 -4.73 -2.34 2.01
C ASP A 83 -4.60 -3.65 1.21
N ASP A 84 -4.56 -3.55 -0.12
CA ASP A 84 -4.32 -4.71 -0.98
C ASP A 84 -2.82 -5.04 -1.08
N ILE A 85 -1.93 -4.13 -0.67
CA ILE A 85 -0.48 -4.37 -0.69
C ILE A 85 -0.11 -5.33 0.44
N VAL A 86 0.63 -6.38 0.11
CA VAL A 86 1.12 -7.40 1.06
C VAL A 86 2.62 -7.28 1.27
N ARG A 87 3.33 -6.79 0.26
CA ARG A 87 4.79 -6.63 0.31
C ARG A 87 5.24 -5.53 -0.60
N VAL A 88 6.28 -4.82 -0.17
CA VAL A 88 6.98 -3.79 -0.94
C VAL A 88 8.46 -4.14 -1.02
N ASN A 89 9.06 -4.08 -2.21
CA ASN A 89 10.49 -4.32 -2.38
C ASN A 89 11.07 -3.42 -3.48
N ALA A 90 12.02 -2.55 -3.13
CA ALA A 90 12.79 -1.79 -4.11
C ALA A 90 14.01 -2.60 -4.57
N ARG A 91 14.16 -2.78 -5.89
CA ARG A 91 15.32 -3.46 -6.48
C ARG A 91 16.00 -2.56 -7.50
N LYS A 92 17.29 -2.31 -7.32
CA LYS A 92 18.14 -1.64 -8.30
C LYS A 92 18.80 -2.66 -9.22
N LYS A 93 18.73 -2.44 -10.53
CA LYS A 93 19.45 -3.25 -11.54
C LYS A 93 20.43 -2.37 -12.29
N LEU A 94 21.68 -2.82 -12.43
CA LEU A 94 22.81 -2.06 -12.98
C LEU A 94 22.53 -1.37 -14.33
N LEU A 95 21.66 -1.94 -15.17
CA LEU A 95 21.33 -1.43 -16.52
C LEU A 95 19.85 -1.09 -16.72
N ARG A 96 18.99 -1.29 -15.72
CA ARG A 96 17.53 -1.16 -15.87
C ARG A 96 16.89 -0.23 -14.84
N GLY A 97 17.71 0.59 -14.19
CA GLY A 97 17.30 1.51 -13.15
C GLY A 97 16.75 0.81 -11.92
N THR A 98 16.01 1.56 -11.12
CA THR A 98 15.37 1.07 -9.91
C THR A 98 13.89 0.80 -10.16
N LYS A 99 13.35 -0.27 -9.58
CA LYS A 99 11.93 -0.62 -9.68
C LYS A 99 11.39 -0.94 -8.30
N VAL A 100 10.12 -0.66 -8.07
CA VAL A 100 9.40 -1.07 -6.86
C VAL A 100 8.45 -2.22 -7.24
N TYR A 101 8.63 -3.34 -6.56
CA TYR A 101 7.84 -4.55 -6.69
C TYR A 101 6.82 -4.58 -5.55
N LEU A 102 5.56 -4.77 -5.90
CA LEU A 102 4.44 -4.84 -4.98
C LEU A 102 3.77 -6.20 -5.12
N ASP A 103 3.65 -6.94 -4.04
CA ASP A 103 2.72 -8.08 -4.00
C ASP A 103 1.35 -7.55 -3.59
N VAL A 104 0.35 -7.78 -4.42
CA VAL A 104 -0.99 -7.20 -4.23
C VAL A 104 -2.04 -8.31 -4.21
N ASN A 105 -2.89 -8.31 -3.20
CA ASN A 105 -4.08 -9.16 -3.15
C ASN A 105 -5.10 -8.69 -4.17
N ARG A 106 -5.52 -9.59 -5.06
CA ARG A 106 -6.57 -9.37 -6.05
C ARG A 106 -7.57 -10.52 -5.97
N GLY A 107 -8.59 -10.32 -5.14
CA GLY A 107 -9.58 -11.35 -4.85
C GLY A 107 -8.96 -12.53 -4.10
N ARG A 108 -8.80 -13.67 -4.78
CA ARG A 108 -8.28 -14.92 -4.19
C ARG A 108 -6.81 -15.21 -4.50
N ALA A 109 -6.10 -14.28 -5.16
CA ALA A 109 -4.71 -14.46 -5.55
C ALA A 109 -3.87 -13.24 -5.17
N THR A 110 -2.60 -13.47 -4.84
CA THR A 110 -1.60 -12.42 -4.70
C THR A 110 -0.78 -12.38 -5.98
N THR A 111 -0.69 -11.20 -6.61
CA THR A 111 0.03 -10.98 -7.87
C THR A 111 1.13 -9.94 -7.67
N GLU A 112 2.30 -10.15 -8.28
CA GLU A 112 3.37 -9.15 -8.32
C GLU A 112 3.05 -8.07 -9.37
N VAL A 113 3.09 -6.82 -8.95
CA VAL A 113 2.97 -5.63 -9.78
C VAL A 113 4.27 -4.83 -9.68
N VAL A 114 4.69 -4.19 -10.77
CA VAL A 114 5.97 -3.48 -10.83
C VAL A 114 5.77 -2.04 -11.27
N ILE A 115 6.31 -1.11 -10.47
CA ILE A 115 6.36 0.32 -10.78
C ILE A 115 7.79 0.67 -11.19
N ASP A 116 7.94 1.34 -12.33
CA ASP A 116 9.22 1.72 -12.90
C ASP A 116 9.70 3.09 -12.41
N PHE A 117 10.89 3.13 -11.81
CA PHE A 117 11.56 4.35 -11.34
C PHE A 117 12.89 4.58 -12.06
N SER A 118 13.09 3.97 -13.23
CA SER A 118 14.36 4.04 -13.98
C SER A 118 14.65 5.41 -14.58
N ALA A 119 13.62 6.25 -14.81
CA ALA A 119 13.80 7.61 -15.32
C ALA A 119 14.39 8.58 -14.28
N ARG A 120 14.19 8.32 -12.98
CA ARG A 120 14.59 9.20 -11.88
C ARG A 120 15.15 8.38 -10.71
N ASP A 121 16.46 8.14 -10.76
CA ASP A 121 17.18 7.45 -9.68
C ASP A 121 16.97 8.17 -8.33
N GLY A 122 16.69 7.41 -7.27
CA GLY A 122 16.47 7.90 -5.90
C GLY A 122 15.00 8.03 -5.49
N ALA A 123 14.06 8.17 -6.43
CA ALA A 123 12.64 8.27 -6.10
C ALA A 123 12.07 6.96 -5.49
N ALA A 124 12.57 5.81 -5.97
CA ALA A 124 12.09 4.49 -5.59
C ALA A 124 12.19 4.20 -4.08
N GLU A 125 13.24 4.69 -3.40
CA GLU A 125 13.47 4.42 -1.97
C GLU A 125 12.45 5.15 -1.10
N HIS A 126 12.16 6.42 -1.42
CA HIS A 126 11.13 7.22 -0.77
C HIS A 126 9.74 6.61 -1.00
N VAL A 127 9.43 6.23 -2.24
CA VAL A 127 8.14 5.61 -2.56
C VAL A 127 8.01 4.24 -1.88
N ALA A 128 9.04 3.40 -1.89
CA ALA A 128 8.98 2.10 -1.22
C ALA A 128 8.78 2.25 0.29
N SER A 129 9.45 3.22 0.92
CA SER A 129 9.26 3.53 2.34
C SER A 129 7.82 3.98 2.61
N PHE A 130 7.30 4.91 1.81
CA PHE A 130 5.92 5.36 1.92
C PHE A 130 4.91 4.21 1.76
N LEU A 131 5.07 3.36 0.75
CA LEU A 131 4.15 2.24 0.51
C LEU A 131 4.24 1.17 1.60
N GLY A 132 5.44 0.94 2.16
CA GLY A 132 5.62 0.03 3.30
C GLY A 132 4.86 0.50 4.53
N GLU A 133 4.95 1.79 4.87
CA GLU A 133 4.21 2.36 6.00
C GLU A 133 2.71 2.50 5.71
N ALA A 134 2.33 2.83 4.47
CA ALA A 134 0.93 2.93 4.05
C ALA A 134 0.21 1.58 4.17
N MET A 135 0.90 0.48 3.82
CA MET A 135 0.42 -0.90 3.98
C MET A 135 0.16 -1.29 5.45
N LEU A 136 0.97 -0.81 6.39
CA LEU A 136 0.82 -1.14 7.81
C LEU A 136 -0.25 -0.32 8.52
N LYS A 137 -0.65 0.80 7.94
CA LYS A 137 -1.49 1.79 8.60
C LYS A 137 -2.86 1.24 9.04
N ASP A 138 -3.43 0.30 8.31
CA ASP A 138 -4.73 -0.30 8.67
C ASP A 138 -4.57 -1.59 9.52
N VAL A 139 -3.35 -2.12 9.63
CA VAL A 139 -3.01 -3.19 10.59
C VAL A 139 -3.01 -2.66 12.04
N ASP A 140 -2.75 -1.36 12.23
CA ASP A 140 -2.68 -0.73 13.56
C ASP A 140 -4.05 -0.31 14.14
N PHE A 141 -5.09 -0.15 13.30
CA PHE A 141 -6.44 0.24 13.76
C PHE A 141 -7.28 -0.90 14.38
N GLY A 142 -6.68 -2.07 14.60
CA GLY A 142 -7.27 -3.15 15.40
C GLY A 142 -6.95 -3.10 16.91
N ARG A 143 -6.09 -2.19 17.35
CA ARG A 143 -5.66 -2.09 18.77
C ARG A 143 -6.34 -1.01 19.60
N GLU A 144 -6.88 0.04 18.99
CA GLU A 144 -7.46 1.18 19.74
C GLU A 144 -8.96 1.05 20.06
N GLN A 145 -9.57 -0.12 19.80
CA GLN A 145 -10.93 -0.44 20.25
C GLN A 145 -11.04 -1.82 20.91
N ALA A 146 -9.92 -2.32 21.45
CA ALA A 146 -9.99 -3.32 22.50
C ALA A 146 -10.14 -2.59 23.83
N ASP A 147 -11.20 -2.88 24.58
CA ASP A 147 -11.31 -2.51 25.99
C ASP A 147 -9.95 -2.70 26.70
N PRO A 148 -9.56 -1.81 27.63
CA PRO A 148 -8.26 -1.91 28.28
C PRO A 148 -8.09 -3.32 28.86
N ALA A 149 -7.09 -4.03 28.35
CA ALA A 149 -6.78 -5.38 28.80
C ALA A 149 -6.59 -5.36 30.33
N PRO A 150 -7.13 -6.35 31.07
CA PRO A 150 -6.85 -6.47 32.49
C PRO A 150 -5.33 -6.51 32.73
N PRO A 151 -4.82 -5.84 33.77
CA PRO A 151 -3.39 -5.81 34.03
C PRO A 151 -2.89 -7.22 34.35
N GLY A 152 -1.98 -7.76 33.51
CA GLY A 152 -1.32 -9.03 33.85
C GLY A 152 -0.68 -9.87 32.74
N ARG A 153 -0.50 -9.42 31.49
CA ARG A 153 0.08 -10.30 30.44
C ARG A 153 1.58 -10.09 30.22
N GLN A 154 2.38 -10.96 30.84
CA GLN A 154 3.71 -11.37 30.38
C GLN A 154 3.64 -12.87 30.08
N ASP A 155 3.70 -13.27 28.80
CA ASP A 155 4.45 -14.41 28.20
C ASP A 155 3.85 -14.90 26.86
N PRO A 156 4.66 -15.51 25.95
CA PRO A 156 4.34 -15.79 24.55
C PRO A 156 3.76 -17.20 24.32
N THR A 157 3.08 -17.78 25.30
CA THR A 157 2.24 -18.96 25.05
C THR A 157 0.89 -18.47 24.54
N THR A 158 0.58 -18.72 23.27
CA THR A 158 -0.72 -18.41 22.67
C THR A 158 -1.82 -19.01 23.54
N ASP A 159 -2.44 -18.18 24.36
CA ASP A 159 -3.54 -18.56 25.24
C ASP A 159 -4.71 -19.01 24.36
N ARG A 160 -5.17 -20.25 24.56
CA ARG A 160 -6.29 -20.85 23.81
C ARG A 160 -7.49 -19.92 23.76
N HIS A 161 -7.76 -19.23 24.85
CA HIS A 161 -8.87 -18.28 24.94
C HIS A 161 -8.70 -17.11 23.95
N ALA A 162 -7.46 -16.64 23.75
CA ALA A 162 -7.18 -15.58 22.77
C ALA A 162 -7.37 -16.06 21.32
N VAL A 163 -7.11 -17.35 21.04
CA VAL A 163 -7.36 -17.94 19.72
C VAL A 163 -8.86 -18.10 19.47
N GLU A 164 -9.60 -18.59 20.47
CA GLU A 164 -11.05 -18.73 20.42
C GLU A 164 -11.73 -17.36 20.18
N ASP A 165 -11.31 -16.33 20.93
CA ASP A 165 -11.80 -14.96 20.76
C ASP A 165 -11.50 -14.39 19.37
N ALA A 166 -10.34 -14.71 18.79
CA ALA A 166 -9.98 -14.27 17.44
C ALA A 166 -10.82 -14.96 16.36
N LEU A 167 -11.06 -16.27 16.48
CA LEU A 167 -11.90 -17.03 15.56
C LEU A 167 -13.37 -16.58 15.62
N ASP A 168 -13.86 -16.23 16.81
CA ASP A 168 -15.19 -15.64 17.01
C ASP A 168 -15.37 -14.31 16.28
N ARG A 169 -14.36 -13.44 16.33
CA ARG A 169 -14.36 -12.15 15.61
C ARG A 169 -14.38 -12.36 14.10
N LEU A 170 -13.57 -13.27 13.58
CA LEU A 170 -13.53 -13.60 12.16
C LEU A 170 -14.87 -14.16 11.67
N GLN A 171 -15.53 -14.99 12.49
CA GLN A 171 -16.84 -15.52 12.15
C GLN A 171 -17.93 -14.43 12.15
N LYS A 172 -17.92 -13.54 13.15
CA LYS A 172 -18.86 -12.39 13.22
C LYS A 172 -18.67 -11.40 12.06
N ALA A 173 -17.43 -11.24 11.59
CA ALA A 173 -17.09 -10.40 10.44
C ALA A 173 -17.43 -11.05 9.09
N GLY A 174 -17.88 -12.32 9.06
CA GLY A 174 -18.17 -13.04 7.82
C GLY A 174 -16.93 -13.58 7.08
N ASN A 175 -15.74 -13.42 7.67
CA ASN A 175 -14.46 -13.82 7.09
C ASN A 175 -14.10 -15.29 7.37
N LEU A 176 -14.89 -15.97 8.21
CA LEU A 176 -14.70 -17.37 8.58
C LEU A 176 -16.04 -18.09 8.65
N THR A 177 -16.16 -19.22 7.97
CA THR A 177 -17.37 -20.05 8.05
C THR A 177 -17.43 -20.76 9.39
N ARG A 178 -18.64 -21.16 9.81
CA ARG A 178 -18.82 -21.98 11.02
C ARG A 178 -18.03 -23.30 10.95
N GLU A 179 -18.03 -23.94 9.79
CA GLU A 179 -17.34 -25.21 9.56
C GLU A 179 -15.82 -25.05 9.67
N ASP A 180 -15.26 -23.98 9.11
CA ASP A 180 -13.82 -23.70 9.19
C ASP A 180 -13.39 -23.42 10.62
N LYS A 181 -14.19 -22.65 11.36
CA LYS A 181 -13.94 -22.41 12.78
C LYS A 181 -13.88 -23.71 13.57
N TYR A 182 -14.83 -24.64 13.38
CA TYR A 182 -14.83 -25.93 14.07
C TYR A 182 -13.57 -26.75 13.76
N ARG A 183 -13.15 -26.81 12.48
CA ARG A 183 -11.91 -27.50 12.09
C ARG A 183 -10.66 -26.90 12.74
N MET A 184 -10.61 -25.57 12.85
CA MET A 184 -9.47 -24.88 13.47
C MET A 184 -9.43 -25.08 14.99
N LEU A 185 -10.58 -25.12 15.66
CA LEU A 185 -10.66 -25.44 17.10
C LEU A 185 -10.25 -26.90 17.38
N GLU A 186 -10.70 -27.84 16.54
CA GLU A 186 -10.33 -29.25 16.67
C GLU A 186 -8.81 -29.46 16.48
N ALA A 187 -8.18 -28.72 15.57
CA ALA A 187 -6.74 -28.76 15.36
C ALA A 187 -5.93 -28.23 16.55
N LEU A 188 -6.52 -27.39 17.42
CA LEU A 188 -5.90 -26.94 18.67
C LEU A 188 -5.95 -28.04 19.74
N ASP A 189 -7.03 -28.83 19.77
CA ASP A 189 -7.18 -29.94 20.72
C ASP A 189 -6.24 -31.12 20.41
N GLN A 190 -5.88 -31.33 19.13
CA GLN A 190 -4.95 -32.39 18.72
C GLN A 190 -3.47 -32.07 18.97
N ARG A 191 -3.15 -30.84 19.40
CA ARG A 191 -1.77 -30.35 19.63
C ARG A 191 -1.47 -30.10 21.12
N ALA A 192 -2.40 -30.41 22.02
CA ALA A 192 -2.28 -30.26 23.47
C ALA A 192 -1.79 -31.55 24.14
#